data_AF-R9HTL2-F1
#
_entry.id   AF-R9HTL2-F1
#
_cell.length_a   1.000
_cell.length_b   1.000
_cell.length_c   1.000
_cell.angle_alpha   90.00
_cell.angle_beta   90.00
_cell.angle_gamma   90.00
#
_symmetry.space_group_name_H-M   'P 1'
#
loop_
_entity.id
_entity.type
_entity.pdbx_description
1 polymer ?
#
loop_
_entity_poly.entity_id
_entity_poly.type
_entity_poly.pdbx_seq_one_letter_code
_entity_poly.pdbx_strand_id
1 'polypeptide(L)'
;MHSTIYQISTEPIAENDYLNIDRIVAGENASISYVCENSEDGRKFDIRFLLEHILPKGMFTSTDENALTYNGGFAIWRKSHFDNIKAISAELTPANVMKWNGPIGQLKKAIINPLGVDALFVTEFYGGTGTAERSADLMDIIARLKKGDRLYIGAILGYHN
;
A
#
# COMPACT_ATOMS: atom_id res chain seq x y z
N MET A 1 15.04 -6.71 5.96
CA MET A 1 14.91 -5.72 4.85
C MET A 1 14.34 -4.43 5.42
N HIS A 2 14.61 -3.28 4.82
CA HIS A 2 14.13 -1.97 5.29
C HIS A 2 13.15 -1.39 4.28
N SER A 3 12.00 -0.89 4.72
CA SER A 3 11.04 -0.18 3.86
C SER A 3 10.17 0.77 4.68
N THR A 4 9.12 1.30 4.07
CA THR A 4 8.32 2.41 4.60
C THR A 4 6.88 1.96 4.88
N ILE A 5 6.30 2.48 5.97
CA ILE A 5 4.88 2.39 6.32
C ILE A 5 4.25 3.75 6.00
N TYR A 6 3.17 3.75 5.20
CA TYR A 6 2.40 4.95 4.89
C TYR A 6 1.03 4.89 5.56
N GLN A 7 0.72 5.89 6.39
CA GLN A 7 -0.65 6.12 6.85
C GLN A 7 -1.43 6.87 5.78
N ILE A 8 -2.52 6.29 5.27
CA ILE A 8 -3.29 6.85 4.17
C ILE A 8 -4.78 6.86 4.51
N SER A 9 -5.46 7.97 4.18
CA SER A 9 -6.91 8.11 4.34
C SER A 9 -7.53 8.84 3.15
N THR A 10 -8.84 8.68 2.97
CA THR A 10 -9.65 9.50 2.03
C THR A 10 -10.13 10.80 2.67
N GLU A 11 -9.89 10.99 3.95
CA GLU A 11 -10.21 12.20 4.73
C GLU A 11 -8.95 12.76 5.42
N PRO A 12 -8.90 14.07 5.71
CA PRO A 12 -7.81 14.65 6.48
C PRO A 12 -7.63 13.91 7.81
N ILE A 13 -6.37 13.64 8.16
CA ILE A 13 -6.02 12.90 9.37
C ILE A 13 -5.69 13.90 10.47
N ALA A 14 -6.34 13.76 11.62
CA ALA A 14 -6.05 14.59 12.78
C ALA A 14 -4.72 14.18 13.42
N GLU A 15 -3.98 15.14 14.00
CA GLU A 15 -2.65 14.89 14.57
C GLU A 15 -2.67 13.83 15.68
N ASN A 16 -3.74 13.77 16.48
CA ASN A 16 -3.94 12.76 17.51
C ASN A 16 -4.15 11.34 16.97
N ASP A 17 -4.47 11.21 15.68
CA ASP A 17 -4.62 9.95 14.97
C ASP A 17 -3.37 9.57 14.16
N TYR A 18 -2.31 10.38 14.18
CA TYR A 18 -1.04 10.00 13.56
C TYR A 18 -0.46 8.77 14.26
N LEU A 19 0.02 7.82 13.45
CA LEU A 19 0.52 6.56 13.99
C LEU A 19 1.70 6.78 14.93
N ASN A 20 1.64 6.09 16.06
CA ASN A 20 2.71 6.00 17.01
C ASN A 20 3.53 4.72 16.76
N ILE A 21 4.86 4.85 16.73
CA ILE A 21 5.79 3.75 16.45
C ILE A 21 5.60 2.53 17.38
N ASP A 22 5.16 2.74 18.62
CA ASP A 22 4.97 1.70 19.64
C ASP A 22 3.61 0.99 19.53
N ARG A 23 2.72 1.45 18.64
CA ARG A 23 1.32 1.02 18.56
C ARG A 23 0.92 0.52 17.18
N ILE A 24 1.90 0.20 16.35
CA ILE A 24 1.71 -0.40 15.04
C ILE A 24 1.94 -1.88 15.14
N VAL A 25 1.02 -2.65 14.57
CA VAL A 25 1.16 -4.11 14.46
C VAL A 25 1.26 -4.49 12.99
N ALA A 26 2.02 -5.56 12.71
CA ALA A 26 2.04 -6.14 11.38
C ALA A 26 0.70 -6.82 11.10
N GLY A 27 0.15 -6.57 9.91
CA GLY A 27 -0.98 -7.32 9.37
C GLY A 27 -0.64 -8.79 9.11
N GLU A 28 -1.66 -9.60 8.82
CA GLU A 28 -1.52 -11.06 8.68
C GLU A 28 -0.47 -11.45 7.62
N ASN A 29 -0.34 -10.64 6.57
CA ASN A 29 0.54 -10.89 5.44
C ASN A 29 1.80 -9.98 5.43
N ALA A 30 2.06 -9.30 6.54
CA ALA A 30 3.22 -8.45 6.77
C ALA A 30 4.12 -9.04 7.87
N SER A 31 5.34 -8.51 7.96
CA SER A 31 6.27 -8.82 9.04
C SER A 31 7.03 -7.56 9.40
N ILE A 32 7.07 -7.24 10.69
CA ILE A 32 7.74 -6.07 11.25
C ILE A 32 8.50 -6.53 12.50
N SER A 33 9.81 -6.37 12.47
CA SER A 33 10.72 -6.60 13.59
C SER A 33 10.82 -5.36 14.49
N TYR A 34 10.93 -4.16 13.90
CA TYR A 34 10.78 -2.89 14.61
C TYR A 34 10.40 -1.75 13.66
N VAL A 35 9.83 -0.68 14.23
CA VAL A 35 9.44 0.55 13.54
C VAL A 35 10.34 1.69 14.03
N CYS A 36 10.66 2.64 13.17
CA CYS A 36 11.41 3.84 13.52
C CYS A 36 10.80 5.09 12.88
N GLU A 37 11.03 6.24 13.52
CA GLU A 37 10.64 7.53 12.97
C GLU A 37 11.39 7.83 11.68
N ASN A 38 10.74 8.59 10.81
CA ASN A 38 11.34 9.14 9.61
C ASN A 38 11.83 10.56 9.88
N SER A 39 12.89 11.00 9.21
CA SER A 39 13.31 12.40 9.28
C SER A 39 12.37 13.29 8.46
N GLU A 40 12.29 14.59 8.79
CA GLU A 40 11.47 15.54 8.01
C GLU A 40 11.92 15.63 6.54
N ASP A 41 13.23 15.62 6.29
CA ASP A 41 13.80 15.57 4.94
C ASP A 41 13.44 14.25 4.22
N GLY A 42 13.38 13.15 4.95
CA GLY A 42 12.94 11.84 4.47
C GLY A 42 11.47 11.84 4.05
N ARG A 43 10.60 12.56 4.78
CA ARG A 43 9.16 12.63 4.49
C ARG A 43 8.87 13.11 3.07
N LYS A 44 9.47 14.22 2.64
CA LYS A 44 9.24 14.78 1.29
C LYS A 44 9.72 13.83 0.20
N PHE A 45 10.86 13.17 0.44
CA PHE A 45 11.37 12.14 -0.44
C PHE A 45 10.39 10.96 -0.55
N ASP A 46 9.87 10.47 0.57
CA ASP A 46 9.00 9.30 0.61
C ASP A 46 7.64 9.57 -0.02
N ILE A 47 7.05 10.76 0.13
CA ILE A 47 5.82 11.13 -0.57
C ILE A 47 6.04 11.15 -2.08
N ARG A 48 7.17 11.70 -2.54
CA ARG A 48 7.54 11.66 -3.96
C ARG A 48 7.74 10.21 -4.43
N PHE A 49 8.42 9.38 -3.64
CA PHE A 49 8.66 7.98 -3.95
C PHE A 49 7.34 7.19 -4.03
N LEU A 50 6.42 7.42 -3.09
CA LEU A 50 5.07 6.87 -3.13
C LEU A 50 4.36 7.21 -4.44
N LEU A 51 4.41 8.48 -4.85
CA LEU A 51 3.76 8.95 -6.08
C LEU A 51 4.40 8.40 -7.37
N GLU A 52 5.73 8.40 -7.44
CA GLU A 52 6.47 8.12 -8.68
C GLU A 52 6.76 6.63 -8.90
N HIS A 53 6.85 5.85 -7.83
CA HIS A 53 7.36 4.48 -7.88
C HIS A 53 6.43 3.42 -7.28
N ILE A 54 5.53 3.79 -6.37
CA ILE A 54 4.64 2.83 -5.70
C ILE A 54 3.23 2.89 -6.28
N LEU A 55 2.61 4.08 -6.31
CA LEU A 55 1.27 4.25 -6.82
C LEU A 55 1.25 4.05 -8.34
N PRO A 56 0.14 3.54 -8.91
CA PRO A 56 0.04 3.34 -10.34
C PRO A 56 0.27 4.65 -11.13
N LYS A 57 1.14 4.56 -12.14
CA LYS A 57 1.59 5.72 -12.92
C LYS A 57 0.42 6.51 -13.51
N GLY A 58 0.46 7.83 -13.31
CA GLY A 58 -0.52 8.77 -13.87
C GLY A 58 -1.86 8.81 -13.15
N MET A 59 -2.07 7.97 -12.14
CA MET A 59 -3.34 7.94 -11.39
C MET A 59 -3.42 9.03 -10.32
N PHE A 60 -2.29 9.62 -9.93
CA PHE A 60 -2.25 10.65 -8.89
C PHE A 60 -1.34 11.81 -9.30
N THR A 61 -1.56 12.96 -8.68
CA THR A 61 -0.69 14.14 -8.72
C THR A 61 -0.60 14.75 -7.33
N SER A 62 0.59 15.20 -6.94
CA SER A 62 0.76 15.96 -5.70
C SER A 62 -0.01 17.26 -5.79
N THR A 63 -0.82 17.56 -4.79
CA THR A 63 -1.56 18.85 -4.72
C THR A 63 -1.10 19.72 -3.58
N ASP A 64 -0.83 19.11 -2.42
CA ASP A 64 -0.25 19.75 -1.25
C ASP A 64 0.86 18.87 -0.67
N GLU A 65 1.55 19.33 0.38
CA GLU A 65 2.63 18.57 1.02
C GLU A 65 2.19 17.20 1.55
N ASN A 66 0.92 17.04 1.95
CA ASN A 66 0.39 15.81 2.56
C ASN A 66 -0.83 15.23 1.81
N ALA A 67 -1.05 15.60 0.55
CA ALA A 67 -2.22 15.14 -0.18
C ALA A 67 -2.00 14.96 -1.68
N LEU A 68 -2.54 13.85 -2.19
CA LEU A 68 -2.49 13.46 -3.60
C LEU A 68 -3.89 13.49 -4.19
N THR A 69 -4.07 14.15 -5.32
CA THR A 69 -5.36 14.15 -6.04
C THR A 69 -5.40 13.03 -7.06
N TYR A 70 -6.51 12.30 -7.06
CA TYR A 70 -6.76 11.19 -7.95
C TYR A 70 -7.23 11.66 -9.33
N ASN A 71 -6.56 11.20 -10.37
CA ASN A 71 -6.76 11.61 -11.77
C ASN A 71 -7.66 10.65 -12.57
N GLY A 72 -8.07 9.51 -11.98
CA GLY A 72 -8.72 8.42 -12.70
C GLY A 72 -7.72 7.33 -13.12
N GLY A 73 -8.16 6.41 -13.98
CA GLY A 73 -7.30 5.35 -14.54
C GLY A 73 -7.39 3.98 -13.87
N PHE A 74 -8.06 3.86 -12.70
CA PHE A 74 -8.15 2.58 -11.99
C PHE A 74 -8.83 1.48 -12.81
N ALA A 75 -9.78 1.78 -13.68
CA ALA A 75 -10.42 0.77 -14.53
C ALA A 75 -9.40 0.08 -15.47
N ILE A 76 -8.45 0.83 -16.03
CA ILE A 76 -7.40 0.30 -16.89
C ILE A 76 -6.44 -0.54 -16.05
N TRP A 77 -5.97 0.00 -14.93
CA TRP A 77 -5.06 -0.70 -14.02
C TRP A 77 -5.69 -2.00 -13.49
N ARG A 78 -6.94 -1.96 -13.03
CA ARG A 78 -7.71 -3.11 -12.53
C ARG A 78 -7.82 -4.19 -13.59
N LYS A 79 -8.06 -3.82 -14.86
CA LYS A 79 -8.09 -4.79 -15.96
C LYS A 79 -6.74 -5.46 -16.14
N SER A 80 -5.64 -4.71 -16.17
CA SER A 80 -4.29 -5.29 -16.27
C SER A 80 -3.97 -6.22 -15.09
N HIS A 81 -4.35 -5.84 -13.87
CA HIS A 81 -4.16 -6.67 -12.69
C HIS A 81 -5.01 -7.96 -12.74
N PHE A 82 -6.27 -7.84 -13.19
CA PHE A 82 -7.15 -9.00 -13.42
C PHE A 82 -6.57 -9.96 -14.47
N ASP A 83 -6.10 -9.43 -15.60
CA ASP A 83 -5.49 -10.23 -16.66
C ASP A 83 -4.23 -10.97 -16.14
N ASN A 84 -3.43 -10.34 -15.28
CA ASN A 84 -2.28 -10.96 -14.61
C ASN A 84 -2.71 -12.10 -13.66
N ILE A 85 -3.69 -11.87 -12.78
CA ILE A 85 -4.24 -12.92 -11.90
C ILE A 85 -4.75 -14.11 -12.72
N LYS A 86 -5.46 -13.85 -13.81
CA LYS A 86 -5.98 -14.88 -14.71
C LYS A 86 -4.85 -15.68 -15.37
N ALA A 87 -3.78 -15.02 -15.79
CA ALA A 87 -2.62 -15.68 -16.39
C ALA A 87 -1.94 -16.63 -15.38
N ILE A 88 -1.65 -16.16 -14.16
CA ILE A 88 -1.05 -16.98 -13.10
C ILE A 88 -1.96 -18.16 -12.75
N SER A 89 -3.27 -17.92 -12.66
CA SER A 89 -4.25 -18.96 -12.36
C SER A 89 -4.33 -20.04 -13.44
N ALA A 90 -4.13 -19.68 -14.72
CA ALA A 90 -4.13 -20.64 -15.83
C ALA A 90 -2.93 -21.59 -15.82
N GLU A 91 -1.84 -21.25 -15.12
CA GLU A 91 -0.67 -22.12 -14.92
C GLU A 91 -0.87 -23.16 -13.81
N LEU A 92 -1.93 -23.05 -13.01
CA LEU A 92 -2.22 -24.00 -11.94
C LEU A 92 -2.61 -25.36 -12.51
N THR A 93 -2.01 -26.40 -11.94
CA THR A 93 -2.29 -27.81 -12.25
C THR A 93 -2.38 -28.60 -10.95
N PRO A 94 -3.02 -29.77 -10.94
CA PRO A 94 -3.04 -30.65 -9.75
C PRO A 94 -1.65 -30.96 -9.21
N ALA A 95 -0.62 -31.00 -10.07
CA ALA A 95 0.75 -31.31 -9.69
C ALA A 95 1.51 -30.12 -9.06
N ASN A 96 1.07 -28.88 -9.26
CA ASN A 96 1.78 -27.68 -8.79
C ASN A 96 1.01 -26.84 -7.76
N VAL A 97 -0.29 -27.11 -7.54
CA VAL A 97 -1.15 -26.30 -6.66
C VAL A 97 -0.69 -26.25 -5.20
N MET A 98 0.13 -27.21 -4.75
CA MET A 98 0.71 -27.24 -3.39
C MET A 98 2.17 -26.73 -3.34
N LYS A 99 2.76 -26.34 -4.47
CA LYS A 99 4.16 -25.88 -4.52
C LYS A 99 4.25 -24.41 -4.12
N TRP A 100 4.79 -24.15 -2.94
CA TRP A 100 4.86 -22.79 -2.38
C TRP A 100 5.58 -21.78 -3.29
N ASN A 101 6.61 -22.21 -4.02
CA ASN A 101 7.38 -21.39 -4.96
C ASN A 101 6.83 -21.44 -6.40
N GLY A 102 5.66 -22.05 -6.61
CA GLY A 102 4.99 -22.15 -7.90
C GLY A 102 3.89 -21.10 -8.12
N PRO A 103 3.01 -21.31 -9.13
CA PRO A 103 1.96 -20.36 -9.49
C PRO A 103 1.02 -20.01 -8.33
N ILE A 104 0.75 -20.94 -7.40
CA ILE A 104 -0.09 -20.67 -6.23
C ILE A 104 0.51 -19.59 -5.30
N GLY A 105 1.84 -19.60 -5.12
CA GLY A 105 2.54 -18.60 -4.32
C GLY A 105 2.55 -17.24 -5.01
N GLN A 106 2.70 -17.20 -6.33
CA GLN A 106 2.59 -15.98 -7.12
C GLN A 106 1.17 -15.42 -7.10
N LEU A 107 0.16 -16.28 -7.18
CA LEU A 107 -1.25 -15.90 -7.09
C LEU A 107 -1.55 -15.27 -5.73
N LYS A 108 -1.12 -15.91 -4.62
CA LYS A 108 -1.25 -15.33 -3.28
C LYS A 108 -0.62 -13.94 -3.22
N LYS A 109 0.62 -13.79 -3.68
CA LYS A 109 1.33 -12.49 -3.69
C LYS A 109 0.59 -11.43 -4.48
N ALA A 110 0.08 -11.76 -5.67
CA ALA A 110 -0.66 -10.82 -6.51
C ALA A 110 -1.96 -10.35 -5.84
N ILE A 111 -2.65 -11.23 -5.11
CA ILE A 111 -3.90 -10.90 -4.40
C ILE A 111 -3.63 -9.99 -3.19
N ILE A 112 -2.68 -10.36 -2.33
CA ILE A 112 -2.42 -9.63 -1.07
C ILE A 112 -1.59 -8.35 -1.28
N ASN A 113 -0.75 -8.31 -2.32
CA ASN A 113 0.13 -7.19 -2.61
C ASN A 113 0.05 -6.80 -4.10
N PRO A 114 -1.08 -6.21 -4.56
CA PRO A 114 -1.28 -5.90 -5.97
C PRO A 114 -0.26 -4.93 -6.57
N LEU A 115 0.35 -4.06 -5.75
CA LEU A 115 1.43 -3.17 -6.16
C LEU A 115 2.80 -3.86 -6.23
N GLY A 116 2.95 -5.04 -5.61
CA GLY A 116 4.21 -5.79 -5.62
C GLY A 116 5.37 -5.08 -4.93
N VAL A 117 5.09 -4.18 -3.98
CA VAL A 117 6.09 -3.38 -3.27
C VAL A 117 6.33 -3.91 -1.85
N ASP A 118 7.48 -3.58 -1.28
CA ASP A 118 7.77 -3.92 0.11
C ASP A 118 7.07 -3.00 1.11
N ALA A 119 6.74 -1.77 0.70
CA ALA A 119 6.03 -0.80 1.54
C ALA A 119 4.73 -1.38 2.13
N LEU A 120 4.42 -0.94 3.34
CA LEU A 120 3.18 -1.28 4.05
C LEU A 120 2.28 -0.06 4.15
N PHE A 121 0.98 -0.31 4.34
CA PHE A 121 -0.04 0.71 4.36
C PHE A 121 -0.93 0.53 5.57
N VAL A 122 -1.21 1.64 6.25
CA VAL A 122 -2.19 1.67 7.34
C VAL A 122 -3.33 2.56 6.88
N THR A 123 -4.47 1.92 6.63
CA THR A 123 -5.67 2.58 6.10
C THR A 123 -6.82 2.56 7.09
N GLU A 124 -6.69 1.75 8.16
CA GLU A 124 -7.56 1.76 9.33
C GLU A 124 -6.72 2.07 10.57
N PHE A 125 -7.07 3.14 11.27
CA PHE A 125 -6.33 3.64 12.41
C PHE A 125 -7.24 4.41 13.36
N TYR A 126 -6.86 4.46 14.63
CA TYR A 126 -7.55 5.23 15.65
C TYR A 126 -6.62 5.49 16.83
N GLY A 127 -6.58 6.72 17.34
CA GLY A 127 -5.80 7.09 18.54
C GLY A 127 -4.31 6.76 18.43
N GLY A 128 -3.76 6.91 17.23
CA GLY A 128 -2.36 6.59 16.89
C GLY A 128 -2.02 5.11 16.81
N THR A 129 -3.02 4.22 16.82
CA THR A 129 -2.86 2.78 16.58
C THR A 129 -3.21 2.43 15.13
N GLY A 130 -2.65 1.34 14.61
CA GLY A 130 -3.04 0.83 13.29
C GLY A 130 -2.36 -0.48 12.91
N THR A 131 -2.92 -1.14 11.90
CA THR A 131 -2.40 -2.40 11.35
C THR A 131 -1.74 -2.11 10.00
N ALA A 132 -0.46 -2.45 9.89
CA ALA A 132 0.33 -2.24 8.68
C ALA A 132 0.17 -3.44 7.73
N GLU A 133 -0.60 -3.24 6.67
CA GLU A 133 -0.98 -4.27 5.70
C GLU A 133 -0.22 -4.13 4.38
N ARG A 134 -0.31 -5.17 3.55
CA ARG A 134 0.13 -5.11 2.15
C ARG A 134 -0.85 -4.25 1.33
N SER A 135 -0.50 -3.97 0.08
CA SER A 135 -1.21 -2.98 -0.74
C SER A 135 -2.66 -3.30 -1.13
N ALA A 136 -3.20 -4.48 -0.80
CA ALA A 136 -4.58 -4.85 -1.17
C ALA A 136 -5.62 -3.85 -0.65
N ASP A 137 -5.57 -3.49 0.64
CA ASP A 137 -6.55 -2.60 1.27
C ASP A 137 -6.46 -1.17 0.72
N LEU A 138 -5.25 -0.68 0.47
CA LEU A 138 -5.04 0.58 -0.23
C LEU A 138 -5.68 0.55 -1.62
N MET A 139 -5.49 -0.52 -2.38
CA MET A 139 -6.05 -0.62 -3.73
C MET A 139 -7.58 -0.74 -3.72
N ASP A 140 -8.18 -1.32 -2.68
CA ASP A 140 -9.64 -1.30 -2.47
C ASP A 140 -10.15 0.12 -2.16
N ILE A 141 -9.41 0.93 -1.40
CA ILE A 141 -9.72 2.35 -1.23
C ILE A 141 -9.66 3.09 -2.57
N ILE A 142 -8.58 2.93 -3.33
CA ILE A 142 -8.40 3.59 -4.63
C ILE A 142 -9.50 3.18 -5.62
N ALA A 143 -10.00 1.94 -5.52
CA ALA A 143 -11.10 1.44 -6.33
C ALA A 143 -12.40 2.23 -6.20
N ARG A 144 -12.60 2.92 -5.07
CA ARG A 144 -13.80 3.70 -4.73
C ARG A 144 -13.68 5.19 -5.08
N LEU A 145 -12.47 5.66 -5.39
CA LEU A 145 -12.22 7.07 -5.68
C LEU A 145 -12.83 7.50 -7.02
N LYS A 146 -13.33 8.73 -7.05
CA LYS A 146 -13.73 9.49 -8.24
C LYS A 146 -12.65 10.50 -8.58
N LYS A 147 -12.50 10.81 -9.86
CA LYS A 147 -11.54 11.83 -10.31
C LYS A 147 -11.78 13.15 -9.55
N GLY A 148 -10.72 13.69 -8.94
CA GLY A 148 -10.78 14.86 -8.06
C GLY A 148 -10.77 14.53 -6.57
N ASP A 149 -11.09 13.30 -6.19
CA ASP A 149 -10.95 12.84 -4.80
C ASP A 149 -9.47 12.83 -4.39
N ARG A 150 -9.23 12.82 -3.08
CA ARG A 150 -7.89 12.98 -2.51
C ARG A 150 -7.53 11.79 -1.61
N LEU A 151 -6.25 11.46 -1.61
CA LEU A 151 -5.61 10.68 -0.55
C LEU A 151 -4.83 11.64 0.34
N TYR A 152 -5.04 11.55 1.64
CA TYR A 152 -4.32 12.27 2.68
C TYR A 152 -3.28 11.35 3.30
N ILE A 153 -2.08 11.88 3.50
CA ILE A 153 -0.92 11.15 4.00
C ILE A 153 -0.62 11.62 5.42
N GLY A 154 -0.76 10.71 6.40
CA GLY A 154 -0.47 10.96 7.81
C GLY A 154 0.98 10.65 8.14
N ALA A 155 1.21 9.85 9.18
CA ALA A 155 2.54 9.36 9.54
C ALA A 155 3.21 8.59 8.38
N ILE A 156 4.52 8.79 8.22
CA ILE A 156 5.38 8.00 7.34
C ILE A 156 6.53 7.49 8.21
N LEU A 157 6.67 6.18 8.30
CA LEU A 157 7.57 5.54 9.26
C LEU A 157 8.47 4.54 8.55
N GLY A 158 9.70 4.40 9.02
CA GLY A 158 10.58 3.33 8.58
C GLY A 158 10.27 2.04 9.33
N TYR A 159 10.49 0.89 8.71
CA TYR A 159 10.41 -0.39 9.41
C TYR A 159 11.46 -1.37 8.91
N HIS A 160 11.79 -2.34 9.77
CA HIS A 160 12.65 -3.47 9.43
C HIS A 160 11.91 -4.78 9.62
N ASN A 161 12.21 -5.75 8.75
CA ASN A 161 11.81 -7.15 8.91
C ASN A 161 13.01 -8.08 8.96
#